data_AF-A0A847NTV1-F1
#
_entry.id   AF-A0A847NTV1-F1
#
_cell.length_a   1.000
_cell.length_b   1.000
_cell.length_c   1.000
_cell.angle_alpha   90.00
_cell.angle_beta   90.00
_cell.angle_gamma   90.00
#
_symmetry.space_group_name_H-M   'P 1'
#
loop_
_entity.id
_entity.type
_entity.pdbx_description
1 polymer ?
#
loop_
_entity_poly.entity_id
_entity_poly.type
_entity_poly.pdbx_seq_one_letter_code
_entity_poly.pdbx_strand_id
1 'polypeptide(L)'
;MKLKYQRLSQEEKQKAKEEFLKNKESIIYIKAHKIYVLSIIGIIVSIASFVFDYFSKSGTFSFILDGFLFIFSIIFFIVMIKVKLREINKFIINKKSKK
;
A
#
# COMPACT_ATOMS: atom_id res chain seq x y z
N MET A 1 -14.66 11.51 7.69
CA MET A 1 -15.70 10.45 7.60
C MET A 1 -15.02 9.08 7.50
N LYS A 2 -15.29 8.13 8.40
CA LYS A 2 -14.73 6.76 8.30
C LYS A 2 -15.38 6.02 7.12
N LEU A 3 -14.58 5.31 6.31
CA LEU A 3 -15.06 4.46 5.21
C LEU A 3 -15.96 3.35 5.76
N LYS A 4 -16.94 2.90 4.98
CA LYS A 4 -17.85 1.81 5.38
C LYS A 4 -17.07 0.52 5.65
N TYR A 5 -16.07 0.23 4.82
CA TYR A 5 -15.15 -0.90 5.06
C TYR A 5 -14.47 -0.85 6.44
N GLN A 6 -14.13 0.34 6.95
CA GLN A 6 -13.46 0.48 8.24
C GLN A 6 -14.39 0.19 9.43
N ARG A 7 -15.71 0.30 9.24
CA ARG A 7 -16.74 0.07 10.27
C ARG A 7 -17.19 -1.39 10.37
N LEU A 8 -16.84 -2.23 9.39
CA LEU A 8 -17.13 -3.65 9.38
C LEU A 8 -16.30 -4.40 10.44
N SER A 9 -16.84 -5.52 10.94
CA SER A 9 -16.13 -6.46 11.80
C SER A 9 -14.93 -7.11 11.05
N GLN A 10 -14.01 -7.75 11.76
CA GLN A 10 -12.87 -8.43 11.14
C GLN A 10 -13.31 -9.52 10.15
N GLU A 11 -14.33 -10.30 10.51
CA GLU A 11 -14.88 -11.35 9.67
C GLU A 11 -15.55 -10.79 8.41
N GLU A 12 -16.34 -9.72 8.57
CA GLU A 12 -16.98 -9.03 7.45
C GLU A 12 -15.95 -8.42 6.49
N LYS A 13 -14.83 -7.92 7.01
CA LYS A 13 -13.73 -7.39 6.21
C LYS A 13 -13.05 -8.47 5.37
N GLN A 14 -12.84 -9.66 5.92
CA GLN A 14 -12.29 -10.79 5.17
C GLN A 14 -13.25 -11.25 4.08
N LYS A 15 -14.52 -11.49 4.42
CA LYS A 15 -15.55 -11.87 3.43
C LYS A 15 -15.68 -10.85 2.30
N ALA A 16 -15.75 -9.56 2.62
CA ALA A 16 -15.84 -8.51 1.62
C ALA A 16 -14.61 -8.45 0.71
N LYS A 17 -13.42 -8.73 1.24
CA LYS A 17 -12.17 -8.77 0.47
C LYS A 17 -12.13 -10.00 -0.45
N GLU A 18 -12.54 -11.17 0.02
CA GLU A 18 -12.60 -12.39 -0.79
C GLU A 18 -13.59 -12.26 -1.94
N GLU A 19 -14.80 -11.76 -1.67
CA GLU A 19 -15.80 -11.49 -2.71
C GLU A 19 -15.34 -10.43 -3.71
N PHE A 20 -14.62 -9.41 -3.23
CA PHE A 20 -14.05 -8.39 -4.10
C PHE A 20 -12.97 -8.96 -5.02
N LEU A 21 -12.09 -9.83 -4.51
CA LEU A 21 -11.04 -10.49 -5.29
C LEU A 21 -11.60 -11.44 -6.36
N LYS A 22 -12.77 -12.02 -6.13
CA LYS A 22 -13.48 -12.85 -7.13
C LYS A 22 -14.11 -12.02 -8.28
N ASN A 23 -14.21 -10.69 -8.14
CA ASN A 23 -14.77 -9.81 -9.17
C ASN A 23 -13.69 -9.23 -10.11
N LYS A 24 -14.05 -9.00 -11.38
CA LYS A 24 -13.19 -8.34 -12.39
C LYS A 24 -12.81 -6.90 -12.01
N GLU A 25 -13.57 -6.23 -11.14
CA GLU A 25 -13.27 -4.88 -10.62
C GLU A 25 -12.01 -4.85 -9.72
N SER A 26 -11.45 -6.00 -9.35
CA SER A 26 -10.26 -6.11 -8.49
C SER A 26 -8.93 -5.72 -9.15
N ILE A 27 -8.88 -5.50 -10.46
CA ILE A 27 -7.62 -5.22 -11.19
C ILE A 27 -6.86 -4.03 -10.60
N ILE A 28 -7.56 -2.93 -10.28
CA ILE A 28 -6.94 -1.73 -9.71
C ILE A 28 -6.37 -2.04 -8.32
N TYR A 29 -7.09 -2.81 -7.51
CA TYR A 29 -6.60 -3.25 -6.21
C TYR A 29 -5.39 -4.16 -6.31
N ILE A 30 -5.36 -5.10 -7.26
CA ILE A 30 -4.22 -6.00 -7.48
C ILE A 30 -2.99 -5.18 -7.88
N LYS A 31 -3.14 -4.23 -8.80
CA LYS A 31 -2.05 -3.30 -9.18
C LYS A 31 -1.56 -2.47 -7.98
N ALA A 32 -2.49 -1.89 -7.22
CA ALA A 32 -2.15 -1.13 -6.02
C ALA A 32 -1.49 -2.01 -4.95
N HIS A 33 -1.89 -3.28 -4.84
CA HIS A 33 -1.26 -4.25 -3.94
C HIS A 33 0.17 -4.56 -4.35
N LYS A 34 0.45 -4.75 -5.65
CA LYS A 34 1.81 -4.92 -6.15
C LYS A 34 2.70 -3.72 -5.81
N ILE A 35 2.21 -2.49 -6.04
CA ILE A 35 2.98 -1.28 -5.72
C ILE A 35 3.17 -1.12 -4.21
N TYR A 36 2.16 -1.47 -3.41
CA TYR A 36 2.26 -1.52 -1.95
C TYR A 36 3.39 -2.47 -1.49
N VAL A 37 3.47 -3.68 -2.07
CA VAL A 37 4.55 -4.64 -1.74
C VAL A 37 5.90 -4.10 -2.19
N LEU A 38 6.00 -3.54 -3.40
CA LEU A 38 7.22 -2.88 -3.88
C LEU A 38 7.67 -1.74 -2.96
N SER A 39 6.72 -0.99 -2.39
CA SER A 39 7.02 0.10 -1.45
C SER A 39 7.62 -0.45 -0.15
N ILE A 40 7.14 -1.60 0.35
CA ILE A 40 7.74 -2.26 1.52
C ILE A 40 9.17 -2.71 1.21
N ILE A 41 9.38 -3.32 0.04
CA ILE A 41 10.72 -3.73 -0.40
C ILE A 41 11.63 -2.51 -0.50
N GLY A 42 11.15 -1.41 -1.08
CA GLY A 42 11.90 -0.15 -1.18
C GLY A 42 12.28 0.44 0.18
N ILE A 43 11.39 0.35 1.18
CA ILE A 43 11.70 0.74 2.57
C ILE A 43 12.81 -0.14 3.14
N ILE A 44 12.74 -1.46 2.97
CA ILE A 44 13.78 -2.38 3.47
C ILE A 44 15.13 -2.11 2.79
N VAL A 45 15.13 -1.95 1.47
CA VAL A 45 16.33 -1.67 0.68
C VAL A 45 16.95 -0.34 1.09
N SER A 46 16.17 0.74 1.22
CA SER A 46 16.71 2.04 1.64
C SER A 46 17.31 2.01 3.04
N ILE A 47 16.72 1.26 3.98
CA ILE A 47 17.32 1.06 5.31
C ILE A 47 18.65 0.29 5.18
N ALA A 48 18.68 -0.78 4.38
CA ALA A 48 19.89 -1.57 4.18
C ALA A 48 21.01 -0.76 3.50
N SER A 49 20.68 0.03 2.48
CA SER A 49 21.62 0.94 1.81
C SER A 49 22.17 1.98 2.78
N PHE A 50 21.32 2.58 3.60
CA PHE A 50 21.74 3.58 4.56
C PHE A 50 22.74 3.00 5.58
N VAL A 51 22.49 1.77 6.04
CA VAL A 51 23.41 1.04 6.92
C VAL A 51 24.73 0.73 6.19
N PHE A 52 24.66 0.26 4.95
CA PHE A 52 25.84 -0.06 4.15
C PHE A 52 26.71 1.19 3.89
N ASP A 53 26.09 2.32 3.56
CA ASP A 53 26.77 3.59 3.32
C ASP A 53 27.40 4.17 4.57
N TYR A 54 26.75 3.96 5.73
CA TYR A 54 27.31 4.31 7.03
C TYR A 54 28.62 3.55 7.31
N PHE A 55 28.65 2.24 7.04
CA PHE A 55 29.86 1.43 7.22
C PHE A 55 30.94 1.70 6.16
N SER A 56 30.53 2.00 4.93
CA SER A 56 31.44 2.23 3.80
C SER A 56 32.03 3.64 3.74
N LYS A 57 31.64 4.53 4.68
CA LYS A 57 31.99 5.96 4.66
C LYS A 57 31.68 6.61 3.31
N SER A 58 30.53 6.23 2.74
CA SER A 58 30.06 6.75 1.46
C SER A 58 29.90 8.28 1.52
N GLY A 59 30.03 8.94 0.37
CA GLY A 59 29.88 10.39 0.29
C GLY A 59 28.48 10.86 0.68
N THR A 60 28.36 12.13 1.09
CA THR A 60 27.08 12.76 1.50
C THR A 60 25.96 12.61 0.45
N PHE A 61 26.32 12.51 -0.83
CA PHE A 61 25.37 12.30 -1.92
C PHE A 61 24.61 10.96 -1.82
N SER A 62 25.26 9.88 -1.38
CA SER A 62 24.62 8.57 -1.25
C SER A 62 23.55 8.58 -0.16
N PHE A 63 23.84 9.21 0.98
CA PHE A 63 22.86 9.41 2.05
C PHE A 63 21.63 10.23 1.62
N ILE A 64 21.82 11.24 0.75
CA ILE A 64 20.72 12.03 0.21
C ILE A 64 19.83 11.17 -0.69
N LEU A 65 20.43 10.33 -1.55
CA LEU A 65 19.69 9.41 -2.43
C LEU A 65 18.93 8.36 -1.62
N ASP A 66 19.54 7.79 -0.59
CA ASP A 66 18.89 6.83 0.30
C ASP A 66 17.70 7.47 1.04
N GLY A 67 17.89 8.69 1.55
CA GLY A 67 16.81 9.47 2.16
C GLY A 67 15.66 9.74 1.19
N PHE A 68 15.97 10.12 -0.05
CA PHE A 68 14.95 10.34 -1.08
C PHE A 68 14.19 9.05 -1.40
N LEU A 69 14.89 7.92 -1.57
CA LEU A 69 14.30 6.61 -1.83
C LEU A 69 13.38 6.16 -0.68
N PHE A 70 13.80 6.41 0.55
CA PHE A 70 13.02 6.09 1.75
C PHE A 70 11.72 6.91 1.81
N ILE A 71 11.82 8.24 1.67
CA ILE A 71 10.66 9.14 1.66
C ILE A 71 9.69 8.77 0.53
N PHE A 72 10.22 8.52 -0.67
CA PHE A 72 9.43 8.10 -1.82
C PHE A 72 8.66 6.82 -1.53
N SER A 73 9.34 5.81 -0.97
CA SER A 73 8.73 4.52 -0.64
C SER A 73 7.63 4.66 0.43
N ILE A 74 7.82 5.52 1.44
CA ILE A 74 6.79 5.81 2.45
C ILE A 74 5.57 6.49 1.83
N ILE A 75 5.77 7.50 0.98
CA ILE A 75 4.66 8.20 0.32
C ILE A 75 3.83 7.22 -0.50
N PHE A 76 4.48 6.41 -1.33
CA PHE A 76 3.80 5.41 -2.15
C PHE A 76 3.10 4.34 -1.30
N PHE A 77 3.71 3.90 -0.20
CA PHE A 77 3.08 2.99 0.75
C PHE A 77 1.75 3.54 1.28
N ILE A 78 1.75 4.78 1.78
CA ILE A 78 0.55 5.42 2.34
C ILE A 78 -0.52 5.64 1.26
N VAL A 79 -0.12 6.12 0.08
CA VAL A 79 -1.04 6.35 -1.05
C VAL A 79 -1.68 5.03 -1.49
N MET A 80 -0.91 3.96 -1.63
CA MET A 80 -1.43 2.66 -2.08
C MET A 80 -2.33 1.99 -1.04
N ILE A 81 -2.08 2.19 0.26
CA ILE A 81 -3.03 1.80 1.31
C ILE A 81 -4.38 2.50 1.10
N LYS A 82 -4.37 3.82 0.88
CA LYS A 82 -5.59 4.60 0.64
C LYS A 82 -6.33 4.14 -0.61
N VAL A 83 -5.61 3.84 -1.71
CA VAL A 83 -6.20 3.31 -2.95
C VAL A 83 -6.85 1.96 -2.70
N LYS A 84 -6.14 1.01 -2.06
CA LYS A 84 -6.67 -0.32 -1.73
C LYS A 84 -7.95 -0.24 -0.90
N LEU A 85 -7.97 0.61 0.13
CA LEU A 85 -9.14 0.83 0.98
C LEU A 85 -10.30 1.47 0.21
N ARG A 86 -10.01 2.42 -0.69
CA ARG A 86 -11.02 3.09 -1.51
C ARG A 86 -11.70 2.12 -2.47
N GLU A 87 -10.93 1.26 -3.15
CA GLU A 87 -11.49 0.29 -4.09
C GLU A 87 -12.38 -0.74 -3.39
N ILE A 88 -11.94 -1.28 -2.25
CA ILE A 88 -12.80 -2.18 -1.44
C ILE A 88 -14.07 -1.45 -0.98
N ASN A 89 -13.95 -0.19 -0.54
CA ASN A 89 -15.11 0.58 -0.09
C ASN A 89 -16.10 0.88 -1.22
N LYS A 90 -15.62 1.20 -2.43
CA LYS A 90 -16.47 1.37 -3.62
C LYS A 90 -17.26 0.10 -3.92
N PHE A 91 -16.59 -1.05 -3.90
CA PHE A 91 -17.26 -2.34 -4.10
C PHE A 91 -18.38 -2.58 -3.08
N ILE A 92 -18.13 -2.33 -1.79
CA ILE A 92 -19.12 -2.52 -0.70
C ILE A 92 -20.31 -1.55 -0.82
N ILE A 93 -20.10 -0.35 -1.37
CA ILE A 93 -21.17 0.61 -1.65
C ILE A 93 -21.99 0.13 -2.84
N ASN A 94 -21.33 -0.20 -3.96
CA ASN A 94 -21.99 -0.63 -5.20
C ASN A 94 -22.77 -1.94 -5.02
N LYS A 95 -22.25 -2.90 -4.23
CA LYS A 95 -22.97 -4.14 -3.88
C LYS A 95 -24.26 -3.86 -3.09
N LYS A 96 -24.27 -2.82 -2.24
CA LYS A 96 -25.47 -2.43 -1.46
C LYS A 96 -26.47 -1.65 -2.32
N SER A 97 -26.03 -0.93 -3.36
CA SER A 97 -26.92 -0.23 -4.28
C SER A 97 -27.66 -1.17 -5.25
N LYS A 98 -27.16 -2.40 -5.45
CA LYS A 98 -27.79 -3.43 -6.29
C LYS A 98 -28.67 -4.41 -5.49
N LYS A 99 -28.78 -4.24 -4.18
CA LYS A 99 -29.66 -4.99 -3.28
C LYS A 99 -30.79 -4.07 -2.83
#